data_AF-A0A968NRS3-F1
#
_entry.id   AF-A0A968NRS3-F1
#
_cell.length_a   1.000
_cell.length_b   1.000
_cell.length_c   1.000
_cell.angle_alpha   90.00
_cell.angle_beta   90.00
_cell.angle_gamma   90.00
#
_symmetry.space_group_name_H-M   'P 1'
#
loop_
_entity.id
_entity.type
_entity.pdbx_description
1 polymer ?
#
loop_
_entity_poly.entity_id
_entity_poly.type
_entity_poly.pdbx_seq_one_letter_code
_entity_poly.pdbx_strand_id
1 'polypeptide(L)'
;MLNLAYALERSPDSVNPPRPASADVLDAIKQRAIAKWGEEKWMLNLVREYVRLEGEGAKPVQRRSQIARAFETGSCTLETAMLLANAIGCKFQLNCIDEF
;
A
#
# COMPACT_ATOMS: atom_id res chain seq x y z
N MET A 1 2.29 -33.22 12.27
CA MET A 1 2.53 -31.76 12.32
C MET A 1 3.83 -31.48 11.57
N LEU A 2 3.73 -31.13 10.29
CA LEU A 2 4.89 -30.94 9.40
C LEU A 2 4.85 -29.51 8.85
N ASN A 3 5.80 -28.70 9.31
CA ASN A 3 6.20 -27.45 8.68
C ASN A 3 6.96 -27.81 7.39
N LEU A 4 6.28 -27.74 6.25
CA LEU A 4 6.83 -27.78 4.89
C LEU A 4 6.03 -26.75 4.08
N ALA A 5 6.58 -25.81 3.32
CA ALA A 5 7.94 -25.51 2.95
C ALA A 5 7.96 -24.03 2.54
N TYR A 6 8.74 -23.19 3.23
CA TYR A 6 9.08 -21.83 2.79
C TYR A 6 10.53 -21.82 2.27
N ALA A 7 10.85 -22.82 1.46
CA ALA A 7 12.19 -23.04 0.95
C ALA A 7 12.10 -23.47 -0.51
N LEU A 8 11.72 -22.53 -1.38
CA LEU A 8 11.99 -22.63 -2.80
C LEU A 8 12.67 -21.34 -3.25
N GLU A 9 13.95 -21.51 -3.56
CA GLU A 9 14.73 -20.75 -4.54
C GLU A 9 15.09 -19.30 -4.21
N ARG A 10 15.98 -19.12 -3.23
CA ARG A 10 16.85 -17.94 -3.22
C ARG A 10 18.07 -18.21 -4.09
N SER A 11 18.04 -17.71 -5.32
CA SER A 11 19.25 -17.51 -6.12
C SER A 11 20.20 -16.55 -5.37
N PRO A 12 21.50 -16.86 -5.25
CA PRO A 12 22.44 -16.11 -4.40
C PRO A 12 22.82 -14.72 -4.94
N ASP A 13 22.33 -14.30 -6.11
CA ASP A 13 22.79 -13.07 -6.79
C ASP A 13 21.88 -11.84 -6.65
N SER A 14 20.78 -11.90 -5.90
CA SER A 14 19.93 -10.71 -5.67
C SER A 14 20.30 -10.03 -4.36
N VAL A 15 21.20 -9.04 -4.44
CA VAL A 15 21.62 -8.16 -3.33
C VAL A 15 20.44 -7.37 -2.71
N ASN A 16 19.26 -7.39 -3.35
CA ASN A 16 18.05 -6.79 -2.81
C ASN A 16 16.96 -7.86 -2.59
N PRO A 17 16.29 -7.88 -1.43
CA PRO A 17 15.10 -8.70 -1.26
C PRO A 17 14.05 -8.32 -2.30
N PRO A 18 13.20 -9.27 -2.76
CA PRO A 18 12.14 -8.96 -3.70
C PRO A 18 11.26 -7.85 -3.12
N ARG A 19 11.00 -6.84 -3.96
CA ARG A 19 10.12 -5.72 -3.60
C ARG A 19 8.76 -6.30 -3.19
N PRO A 20 8.20 -5.93 -2.03
CA PRO A 20 6.89 -6.43 -1.64
C PRO A 20 5.85 -6.02 -2.70
N ALA A 21 4.92 -6.91 -3.04
CA ALA A 21 3.88 -6.64 -4.05
C ALA A 21 3.02 -5.40 -3.72
N SER A 22 2.93 -5.05 -2.43
CA SER A 22 2.27 -3.82 -1.98
C SER A 22 3.03 -2.54 -2.35
N ALA A 23 4.32 -2.60 -2.67
CA ALA A 23 5.09 -1.42 -3.08
C ALA A 23 4.64 -0.88 -4.43
N ASP A 24 4.36 -1.75 -5.41
CA ASP A 24 3.89 -1.31 -6.73
C ASP A 24 2.48 -0.72 -6.66
N VAL A 25 1.63 -1.29 -5.79
CA VAL A 25 0.31 -0.74 -5.48
C VAL A 25 0.44 0.64 -4.83
N LEU A 26 1.33 0.79 -3.85
CA LEU A 26 1.58 2.07 -3.18
C LEU A 26 2.17 3.09 -4.15
N ASP A 27 3.10 2.73 -5.03
CA ASP A 27 3.61 3.62 -6.06
C ASP A 27 2.50 4.10 -7.00
N ALA A 28 1.65 3.19 -7.47
CA ALA A 28 0.51 3.56 -8.30
C ALA A 28 -0.47 4.51 -7.58
N ILE A 29 -0.73 4.27 -6.28
CA ILE A 29 -1.54 5.16 -5.45
C ILE A 29 -0.87 6.54 -5.34
N LYS A 30 0.43 6.59 -5.05
CA LYS A 30 1.19 7.83 -4.92
C LYS A 30 1.15 8.64 -6.22
N GLN A 31 1.41 8.02 -7.36
CA GLN A 31 1.39 8.68 -8.66
C GLN A 31 0.01 9.28 -8.97
N ARG A 32 -1.07 8.54 -8.68
CA ARG A 32 -2.44 9.06 -8.86
C ARG A 32 -2.77 10.17 -7.86
N ALA A 33 -2.31 10.07 -6.62
CA ALA A 33 -2.49 11.12 -5.61
C ALA A 33 -1.76 12.41 -6.00
N ILE A 34 -0.53 12.31 -6.52
CA ILE A 34 0.25 13.43 -7.07
C ILE A 34 -0.46 14.04 -8.26
N ALA A 35 -0.93 13.24 -9.21
CA ALA A 35 -1.69 13.73 -10.37
C ALA A 35 -2.96 14.49 -9.95
N LYS A 36 -3.61 14.07 -8.85
CA LYS A 36 -4.85 14.67 -8.35
C LYS A 36 -4.63 15.93 -7.52
N TRP A 37 -3.59 15.99 -6.69
CA TRP A 37 -3.41 17.03 -5.67
C TRP A 37 -2.07 17.76 -5.72
N GLY A 38 -1.11 17.31 -6.52
CA GLY A 38 0.24 17.85 -6.65
C GLY A 38 1.26 17.23 -5.67
N GLU A 39 2.54 17.31 -6.03
CA GLU A 39 3.67 16.70 -5.29
C GLU A 39 3.77 17.17 -3.83
N GLU A 40 3.47 18.44 -3.57
CA GLU A 40 3.61 19.01 -2.22
C GLU A 40 2.45 18.62 -1.29
N LYS A 41 1.28 18.30 -1.87
CA LYS A 41 0.02 18.19 -1.11
C LYS A 41 -0.59 16.80 -1.13
N TRP A 42 -0.04 15.86 -1.91
CA TRP A 42 -0.64 14.53 -2.05
C TRP A 42 -0.77 13.80 -0.71
N MET A 43 0.28 13.81 0.12
CA MET A 43 0.28 13.08 1.39
C MET A 43 -0.74 13.65 2.38
N LEU A 44 -0.84 14.98 2.46
CA LEU A 44 -1.79 15.65 3.35
C LEU A 44 -3.24 15.31 2.96
N ASN A 45 -3.57 15.40 1.67
CA ASN A 45 -4.92 15.12 1.18
C ASN A 45 -5.25 13.63 1.23
N LEU A 46 -4.28 12.75 0.95
CA LEU A 46 -4.46 11.31 1.04
C LEU A 46 -4.81 10.88 2.47
N VAL A 47 -4.07 11.38 3.46
CA VAL A 47 -4.36 11.10 4.88
C VAL A 47 -5.73 11.65 5.28
N ARG A 48 -6.10 12.85 4.83
CA ARG A 48 -7.42 13.44 5.10
C ARG A 48 -8.55 12.57 4.57
N GLU A 49 -8.46 12.13 3.32
CA GLU A 49 -9.47 11.26 2.70
C GLU A 49 -9.48 9.87 3.31
N TYR A 50 -8.32 9.30 3.63
CA TYR A 50 -8.22 8.03 4.34
C TYR A 50 -8.95 8.07 5.68
N VAL A 51 -8.68 9.08 6.50
CA VAL A 51 -9.34 9.25 7.81
C VAL A 51 -10.84 9.43 7.66
N ARG A 52 -11.28 10.17 6.63
CA ARG A 52 -12.70 10.33 6.32
C ARG A 52 -13.37 9.00 5.98
N LEU A 53 -12.67 8.11 5.26
CA LEU A 53 -13.18 6.79 4.86
C LEU A 53 -13.13 5.76 5.99
N GLU A 54 -12.12 5.84 6.86
CA GLU A 54 -11.96 4.94 8.01
C GLU A 54 -13.07 5.14 9.06
N GLY A 55 -13.63 6.36 9.16
CA GLY A 55 -14.81 6.64 9.97
C GLY A 55 -14.52 7.03 11.43
N GLU A 56 -15.53 6.90 12.29
CA GLU A 56 -15.45 7.35 13.69
C GLU A 56 -14.40 6.55 14.48
N GLY A 57 -13.40 7.24 15.03
CA GLY A 57 -12.30 6.66 15.82
C GLY A 57 -10.91 6.81 15.20
N ALA A 58 -10.83 7.17 13.92
CA ALA A 58 -9.57 7.43 13.24
C ALA A 58 -8.89 8.71 13.77
N LYS A 59 -7.69 8.58 14.34
CA LYS A 59 -6.90 9.73 14.83
C LYS A 59 -5.98 10.24 13.71
N PRO A 60 -6.19 11.47 13.16
CA PRO A 60 -5.45 11.95 11.99
C PRO A 60 -3.93 11.93 12.15
N VAL A 61 -3.44 12.28 13.35
CA VAL A 61 -2.00 12.31 13.66
C VAL A 61 -1.38 10.91 13.59
N GLN A 62 -2.07 9.90 14.14
CA GLN A 62 -1.60 8.51 14.14
C GLN A 62 -1.63 7.90 12.74
N ARG A 63 -2.66 8.21 11.96
CA ARG A 63 -2.77 7.71 10.57
C ARG A 63 -1.75 8.34 9.64
N ARG A 64 -1.39 9.60 9.85
CA ARG A 64 -0.33 10.25 9.07
C ARG A 64 0.99 9.49 9.15
N SER A 65 1.45 9.15 10.36
CA SER A 65 2.73 8.44 10.53
C SER A 65 2.66 7.01 10.00
N GLN A 66 1.55 6.32 10.21
CA GLN A 66 1.33 4.96 9.68
C GLN A 66 1.37 4.95 8.15
N ILE A 67 0.64 5.87 7.50
CA ILE A 67 0.58 5.96 6.04
C ILE A 67 1.95 6.36 5.48
N ALA A 68 2.62 7.35 6.06
CA ALA A 68 3.96 7.73 5.65
C ALA A 68 4.93 6.55 5.70
N ARG A 69 4.91 5.78 6.80
CA ARG A 69 5.73 4.57 6.95
C ARG A 69 5.38 3.48 5.93
N ALA A 70 4.10 3.36 5.56
CA ALA A 70 3.70 2.41 4.52
C ALA A 70 4.36 2.73 3.18
N PHE A 71 4.37 4.00 2.77
CA PHE A 71 5.06 4.44 1.55
C PHE A 71 6.58 4.31 1.65
N GLU A 72 7.17 4.61 2.81
CA GLU A 72 8.61 4.47 3.03
C GLU A 72 9.09 3.02 2.96
N THR A 73 8.35 2.11 3.58
CA THR A 73 8.69 0.68 3.61
C THR A 73 8.16 -0.10 2.41
N GLY A 74 7.33 0.53 1.58
CA GLY A 74 6.63 -0.12 0.47
C GLY A 74 5.66 -1.21 0.93
N SER A 75 5.16 -1.16 2.18
CA SER A 75 4.37 -2.24 2.76
C SER A 75 3.15 -1.73 3.54
N CYS A 76 2.01 -2.38 3.34
CA CYS A 76 0.77 -2.14 4.08
C CYS A 76 -0.12 -3.39 4.05
N THR A 77 -1.18 -3.39 4.87
CA THR A 77 -2.23 -4.43 4.80
C THR A 77 -3.11 -4.21 3.58
N LEU A 78 -3.82 -5.27 3.14
CA LEU A 78 -4.78 -5.18 2.04
C LEU A 78 -5.88 -4.13 2.32
N GLU A 79 -6.41 -4.10 3.54
CA GLU A 79 -7.41 -3.10 3.96
C GLU A 79 -6.89 -1.67 3.82
N THR A 80 -5.65 -1.42 4.26
CA THR A 80 -5.02 -0.11 4.08
C THR A 80 -4.86 0.23 2.60
N ALA A 81 -4.41 -0.71 1.76
CA ALA A 81 -4.29 -0.48 0.32
C ALA A 81 -5.66 -0.16 -0.33
N MET A 82 -6.72 -0.86 0.06
CA MET A 82 -8.09 -0.61 -0.42
C MET A 82 -8.59 0.78 -0.02
N LEU A 83 -8.40 1.18 1.25
CA LEU A 83 -8.79 2.51 1.73
C LEU A 83 -7.99 3.62 1.05
N LEU A 84 -6.68 3.44 0.86
CA LEU A 84 -5.83 4.40 0.14
C LEU A 84 -6.23 4.53 -1.33
N ALA A 85 -6.54 3.42 -2.01
CA ALA A 85 -7.05 3.43 -3.36
C ALA A 85 -8.42 4.16 -3.44
N ASN A 86 -9.31 3.91 -2.49
CA ASN A 86 -10.60 4.59 -2.43
C ASN A 86 -10.45 6.10 -2.13
N ALA A 87 -9.49 6.48 -1.29
CA ALA A 87 -9.19 7.89 -0.96
C ALA A 87 -8.79 8.72 -2.19
N ILE A 88 -8.13 8.11 -3.17
CA ILE A 88 -7.80 8.76 -4.45
C ILE A 88 -8.93 8.67 -5.49
N GLY A 89 -10.03 7.98 -5.18
CA GLY A 89 -11.18 7.79 -6.08
C GLY A 89 -11.06 6.56 -6.99
N CYS A 90 -10.17 5.61 -6.65
CA CYS A 90 -10.03 4.36 -7.36
C CYS A 90 -10.82 3.25 -6.68
N LYS A 91 -11.25 2.25 -7.46
CA LYS A 91 -11.78 1.00 -6.93
C LYS A 91 -10.67 -0.03 -6.92
N PHE A 92 -10.54 -0.75 -5.80
CA PHE A 92 -9.62 -1.86 -5.70
C PHE A 92 -10.25 -3.10 -6.33
N GLN A 93 -9.51 -3.81 -7.18
CA GLN A 93 -9.92 -5.09 -7.76
C GLN A 93 -8.82 -6.11 -7.48
N LEU A 94 -9.21 -7.24 -6.91
CA LEU A 94 -8.35 -8.40 -6.73
C LEU A 94 -8.77 -9.44 -7.76
N ASN A 95 -7.81 -9.91 -8.57
CA ASN A 95 -8.05 -10.97 -9.54
C ASN A 95 -7.18 -12.16 -9.15
N CYS A 96 -7.80 -13.32 -8.95
CA CYS A 96 -7.09 -14.58 -8.78
C CYS A 96 -7.10 -15.29 -10.13
N ILE A 97 -5.92 -15.58 -10.66
CA ILE A 97 -5.74 -16.28 -11.93
C ILE A 97 -4.97 -17.56 -11.67
N ASP A 98 -5.34 -18.64 -12.36
CA ASP A 98 -4.54 -19.86 -12.39
C ASP A 98 -3.34 -19.60 -13.31
N GLU A 99 -2.13 -19.78 -12.80
CA GLU A 99 -0.92 -19.84 -13.63
C GLU A 99 -0.89 -21.22 -14.29
N PHE A 100 -1.32 -21.29 -15.56
CA PHE A 100 -1.14 -22.47 -16.42
C PHE A 100 0.24 -22.47 -17.08
#